data_AF-A0A433WVG6-F1
#
_entry.id   AF-A0A433WVG6-F1
#
_cell.length_a   1.000
_cell.length_b   1.000
_cell.length_c   1.000
_cell.angle_alpha   90.00
_cell.angle_beta   90.00
_cell.angle_gamma   90.00
#
_symmetry.space_group_name_H-M   'P 1'
#
loop_
_entity.id
_entity.type
_entity.pdbx_description
1 polymer ?
#
loop_
_entity_poly.entity_id
_entity_poly.type
_entity_poly.pdbx_seq_one_letter_code
_entity_poly.pdbx_strand_id
1 'polypeptide(L)'
;MNEKFINVSTSSGYRSSIRDILGKDIYLSNDADQSDLGHAILSALGVSRFVLPERRTDGVTHPDLKYDMSLYDYKKSDERYKKWVAEAMEKFGYKTKKAMFKNMKSCEVEKDERSIIIIPWKHEKLEAWSLDGHSEGDNVVIPADSSAEEIGVAARLALSRCI
;
A
#
# COMPACT_ATOMS: atom_id res chain seq x y z
N MET A 1 4.03 5.15 6.44
CA MET A 1 5.19 5.39 7.31
C MET A 1 4.85 6.48 8.30
N ASN A 2 5.24 6.35 9.57
CA ASN A 2 5.23 7.45 10.55
C ASN A 2 6.56 7.46 11.32
N GLU A 3 6.66 8.16 12.46
CA GLU A 3 7.90 8.27 13.23
C GLU A 3 8.38 6.97 13.90
N LYS A 4 7.54 5.93 13.99
CA LYS A 4 7.92 4.64 14.60
C LYS A 4 8.10 3.50 13.61
N PHE A 5 7.38 3.50 12.49
CA PHE A 5 7.42 2.37 11.57
C PHE A 5 7.13 2.73 10.11
N ILE A 6 7.57 1.81 9.25
CA ILE A 6 7.09 1.67 7.87
C ILE A 6 6.22 0.41 7.84
N ASN A 7 5.01 0.53 7.29
CA ASN A 7 4.14 -0.61 7.05
C ASN A 7 4.00 -0.78 5.54
N VAL A 8 4.37 -1.96 5.05
CA VAL A 8 4.21 -2.38 3.66
C VAL A 8 3.14 -3.46 3.65
N SER A 9 1.99 -3.14 3.06
CA SER A 9 0.84 -4.04 3.02
C SER A 9 0.42 -4.31 1.59
N THR A 10 0.06 -5.56 1.29
CA THR A 10 -0.53 -5.93 0.01
C THR A 10 -1.92 -5.31 -0.12
N SER A 11 -2.14 -4.64 -1.25
CA SER A 11 -3.48 -4.31 -1.75
C SER A 11 -3.76 -5.16 -2.99
N SER A 12 -5.01 -5.57 -3.15
CA SER A 12 -5.48 -6.38 -4.28
C SER A 12 -6.72 -5.74 -4.90
N GLY A 13 -6.93 -5.94 -6.20
CA GLY A 13 -8.11 -5.42 -6.88
C GLY A 13 -8.03 -5.42 -8.39
N TYR A 14 -8.64 -4.41 -9.02
CA TYR A 14 -8.64 -4.24 -10.48
C TYR A 14 -8.33 -2.80 -10.87
N ARG A 15 -9.31 -1.90 -10.76
CA ARG A 15 -9.13 -0.44 -10.98
C ARG A 15 -9.00 0.33 -9.68
N SER A 16 -9.62 -0.19 -8.64
CA SER A 16 -9.36 0.20 -7.25
C SER A 16 -8.74 -0.98 -6.54
N SER A 17 -7.89 -0.68 -5.58
CA SER A 17 -7.23 -1.66 -4.72
C SER A 17 -7.73 -1.51 -3.29
N ILE A 18 -7.82 -2.63 -2.56
CA ILE A 18 -8.19 -2.68 -1.14
C ILE A 18 -7.13 -3.52 -0.44
N ARG A 19 -6.79 -3.16 0.80
CA ARG A 19 -5.89 -3.96 1.65
C ARG A 19 -6.38 -5.40 1.71
N ASP A 20 -5.51 -6.33 1.33
CA ASP A 20 -5.83 -7.75 1.20
C ASP A 20 -5.43 -8.55 2.44
N ILE A 21 -6.39 -9.21 3.08
CA ILE A 21 -6.15 -10.04 4.26
C ILE A 21 -5.38 -11.32 3.97
N LEU A 22 -5.37 -11.77 2.71
CA LEU A 22 -4.60 -12.93 2.29
C LEU A 22 -3.18 -12.54 1.87
N GLY A 23 -2.90 -11.24 1.79
CA GLY A 23 -1.62 -10.69 1.40
C GLY A 23 -0.62 -10.60 2.54
N LYS A 24 0.48 -9.87 2.30
CA LYS A 24 1.48 -9.58 3.32
C LYS A 24 1.14 -8.29 4.06
N ASP A 25 1.46 -8.25 5.35
CA ASP A 25 1.45 -7.04 6.17
C ASP A 25 2.77 -6.98 6.95
N ILE A 26 3.74 -6.23 6.42
CA ILE A 26 5.13 -6.23 6.87
C ILE A 26 5.39 -4.91 7.58
N TYR A 27 5.96 -5.00 8.78
CA TYR A 27 6.39 -3.84 9.55
C TYR A 27 7.91 -3.80 9.59
N LEU A 28 8.46 -2.65 9.20
CA LEU A 28 9.88 -2.36 9.25
C LEU A 28 10.11 -1.19 10.20
N SER A 29 11.30 -1.17 10.80
CA SER A 29 11.79 0.02 11.48
C SER A 29 12.12 1.13 10.48
N ASN A 30 12.10 2.38 10.91
CA ASN A 30 12.37 3.52 10.03
C ASN A 30 13.82 3.59 9.53
N ASP A 31 14.74 2.98 10.26
CA ASP A 31 16.16 2.81 9.92
C ASP A 31 16.44 1.57 9.06
N ALA A 32 15.42 0.79 8.69
CA ALA A 32 15.57 -0.30 7.73
C ALA A 32 16.23 0.21 6.45
N ASP A 33 17.21 -0.55 5.97
CA ASP A 33 17.95 -0.19 4.77
C ASP A 33 17.05 -0.31 3.52
N GLN A 34 17.60 0.13 2.39
CA GLN A 34 16.83 0.18 1.15
C GLN A 34 16.56 -1.20 0.58
N SER A 35 17.48 -2.15 0.80
CA SER A 35 17.29 -3.53 0.38
C SER A 35 16.12 -4.17 1.14
N ASP A 36 16.05 -4.02 2.46
CA ASP A 36 14.97 -4.55 3.29
C ASP A 36 13.61 -3.96 2.90
N LEU A 37 13.55 -2.64 2.69
CA LEU A 37 12.33 -1.98 2.23
C LEU A 37 11.89 -2.49 0.86
N GLY A 38 12.82 -2.64 -0.09
CA GLY A 38 12.53 -3.16 -1.41
C GLY A 38 12.07 -4.61 -1.40
N HIS A 39 12.70 -5.48 -0.59
CA HIS A 39 12.27 -6.86 -0.43
C HIS A 39 10.87 -6.96 0.17
N ALA A 40 10.52 -6.10 1.13
CA ALA A 40 9.17 -6.04 1.68
C ALA A 40 8.14 -5.64 0.61
N ILE A 41 8.47 -4.63 -0.22
CA ILE A 41 7.62 -4.20 -1.34
C ILE A 41 7.44 -5.32 -2.37
N LEU A 42 8.53 -5.95 -2.81
CA LEU A 42 8.47 -7.08 -3.75
C LEU A 42 7.66 -8.25 -3.19
N SER A 43 7.84 -8.57 -1.89
CA SER A 43 7.09 -9.63 -1.21
C SER A 43 5.59 -9.32 -1.17
N ALA A 44 5.21 -8.06 -0.95
CA ALA A 44 3.82 -7.63 -0.92
C ALA A 44 3.19 -7.61 -2.32
N LEU A 45 3.91 -7.12 -3.33
CA LEU A 45 3.48 -7.10 -4.73
C LEU A 45 3.31 -8.53 -5.27
N GLY A 46 4.23 -9.43 -4.96
CA GLY A 46 4.23 -10.81 -5.44
C GLY A 46 3.03 -11.66 -4.99
N VAL A 47 2.29 -11.22 -3.97
CA VAL A 47 1.05 -11.88 -3.53
C VAL A 47 -0.21 -11.05 -3.77
N SER A 48 -0.09 -9.88 -4.42
CA SER A 48 -1.24 -9.10 -4.84
C SER A 48 -2.08 -9.89 -5.85
N ARG A 49 -3.41 -9.75 -5.74
CA ARG A 49 -4.36 -10.48 -6.57
C ARG A 49 -5.07 -9.53 -7.53
N PHE A 50 -5.15 -9.93 -8.79
CA PHE A 50 -6.08 -9.35 -9.76
C PHE A 50 -7.47 -9.92 -9.50
N VAL A 51 -8.35 -9.13 -8.89
CA VAL A 51 -9.61 -9.63 -8.30
C VAL A 51 -10.76 -8.65 -8.48
N LEU A 52 -11.95 -9.18 -8.71
CA LEU A 52 -13.22 -8.45 -8.72
C LEU A 52 -14.16 -9.01 -7.64
N PRO A 53 -15.21 -8.29 -7.24
CA PRO A 53 -16.22 -8.84 -6.33
C PRO A 53 -16.89 -10.08 -6.95
N GLU A 54 -17.34 -9.95 -8.20
CA GLU A 54 -18.04 -11.00 -8.95
C GLU A 54 -17.75 -10.89 -10.45
N ARG A 55 -18.20 -11.89 -11.22
CA ARG A 55 -18.05 -11.90 -12.67
C ARG A 55 -18.86 -10.78 -13.30
N ARG A 56 -18.19 -9.96 -14.12
CA ARG A 56 -18.85 -8.91 -14.89
C ARG A 56 -19.45 -9.47 -16.18
N THR A 57 -20.56 -8.88 -16.62
CA THR A 57 -21.24 -9.21 -17.87
C THR A 57 -20.77 -8.36 -19.07
N ASP A 58 -19.93 -7.37 -18.82
CA ASP A 58 -19.40 -6.42 -19.82
C ASP A 58 -18.16 -6.92 -20.58
N GLY A 59 -17.84 -8.20 -20.47
CA GLY A 59 -16.79 -8.85 -21.25
C GLY A 59 -15.36 -8.68 -20.72
N VAL A 60 -15.17 -8.08 -19.54
CA VAL A 60 -13.84 -8.03 -18.89
C VAL A 60 -13.36 -9.45 -18.60
N THR A 61 -12.27 -9.84 -19.24
CA THR A 61 -11.61 -11.13 -19.05
C THR A 61 -10.10 -10.93 -18.97
N HIS A 62 -9.47 -11.58 -18.00
CA HIS A 62 -8.01 -11.67 -17.87
C HIS A 62 -7.70 -13.05 -17.29
N PRO A 63 -6.65 -13.75 -17.75
CA PRO A 63 -6.34 -15.11 -17.29
C PRO A 63 -6.18 -15.21 -15.77
N ASP A 64 -5.62 -14.17 -15.13
CA ASP A 64 -5.39 -14.16 -13.69
C ASP A 64 -6.55 -13.59 -12.85
N LEU A 65 -7.68 -13.24 -13.48
CA LEU A 65 -8.82 -12.64 -12.79
C LEU A 65 -9.51 -13.63 -11.85
N LYS A 66 -9.57 -13.24 -10.57
CA LYS A 66 -10.27 -13.97 -9.50
C LYS A 66 -11.52 -13.22 -9.06
N TYR A 67 -12.37 -13.90 -8.29
CA TYR A 67 -13.58 -13.30 -7.69
C TYR A 67 -13.59 -13.49 -6.18
N ASP A 68 -13.83 -12.42 -5.43
CA ASP A 68 -13.84 -12.42 -3.97
C ASP A 68 -14.76 -11.32 -3.42
N MET A 69 -16.06 -11.61 -3.34
CA MET A 69 -17.05 -10.71 -2.74
C MET A 69 -16.68 -10.27 -1.31
N SER A 70 -15.96 -11.11 -0.56
CA SER A 70 -15.63 -10.84 0.83
C SER A 70 -14.53 -9.78 1.00
N LEU A 71 -13.66 -9.63 0.00
CA LEU A 71 -12.68 -8.55 -0.06
C LEU A 71 -13.37 -7.19 -0.19
N TYR A 72 -14.45 -7.13 -0.98
CA TYR A 72 -15.22 -5.91 -1.25
C TYR A 72 -16.37 -5.64 -0.28
N ASP A 73 -16.62 -6.53 0.68
CA ASP A 73 -17.63 -6.33 1.73
C ASP A 73 -17.23 -5.15 2.63
N TYR A 74 -18.05 -4.10 2.65
CA TYR A 74 -17.79 -2.88 3.41
C TYR A 74 -17.73 -3.13 4.92
N LYS A 75 -18.61 -3.97 5.48
CA LYS A 75 -18.64 -4.23 6.93
C LYS A 75 -17.39 -4.97 7.35
N LYS A 76 -17.01 -6.00 6.59
CA LYS A 76 -15.75 -6.72 6.83
C LYS A 76 -14.55 -5.80 6.66
N SER A 77 -14.58 -4.88 5.70
CA SER A 77 -13.50 -3.90 5.49
C SER A 77 -13.33 -2.97 6.69
N ASP A 78 -14.42 -2.45 7.25
CA ASP A 78 -14.40 -1.62 8.46
C ASP A 78 -13.91 -2.40 9.70
N GLU A 79 -14.34 -3.65 9.88
CA GLU A 79 -13.87 -4.53 10.95
C GLU A 79 -12.37 -4.80 10.84
N ARG A 80 -11.89 -5.13 9.64
CA ARG A 80 -10.47 -5.36 9.35
C ARG A 80 -9.64 -4.11 9.62
N TYR A 81 -10.12 -2.95 9.19
CA TYR A 81 -9.46 -1.68 9.44
C TYR A 81 -9.33 -1.40 10.94
N LYS A 82 -10.43 -1.52 11.70
CA LYS A 82 -10.43 -1.32 13.16
C LYS A 82 -9.46 -2.26 13.86
N LYS A 83 -9.43 -3.53 13.44
CA LYS A 83 -8.50 -4.53 13.97
C LYS A 83 -7.05 -4.14 13.70
N TRP A 84 -6.70 -3.82 12.45
CA TRP A 84 -5.35 -3.38 12.08
C TRP A 84 -4.89 -2.15 12.88
N VAL A 85 -5.77 -1.15 13.04
CA VAL A 85 -5.46 0.04 13.84
C VAL A 85 -5.18 -0.34 15.30
N ALA A 86 -6.00 -1.20 15.91
CA ALA A 86 -5.80 -1.63 17.28
C ALA A 86 -4.48 -2.38 17.47
N GLU A 87 -4.19 -3.35 16.59
CA GLU A 87 -2.97 -4.16 16.62
C GLU A 87 -1.72 -3.29 16.41
N ALA A 88 -1.75 -2.35 15.47
CA ALA A 88 -0.65 -1.41 15.23
C ALA A 88 -0.44 -0.48 16.43
N MET A 89 -1.52 0.04 17.02
CA MET A 89 -1.44 0.89 18.20
C MET A 89 -0.82 0.15 19.39
N GLU A 90 -1.25 -1.09 19.64
CA GLU A 90 -0.70 -1.94 20.70
C GLU A 90 0.79 -2.23 20.45
N LYS A 91 1.11 -2.73 19.24
CA LYS A 91 2.48 -3.12 18.85
C LYS A 91 3.50 -2.00 19.00
N PHE A 92 3.11 -0.76 18.68
CA PHE A 92 4.01 0.40 18.71
C PHE A 92 3.74 1.35 19.90
N GLY A 93 2.90 0.94 20.85
CA GLY A 93 2.65 1.69 22.09
C GLY A 93 2.01 3.06 21.88
N TYR A 94 1.07 3.19 20.93
CA TYR A 94 0.29 4.41 20.74
C TYR A 94 -0.94 4.43 21.65
N LYS A 95 -1.07 5.49 22.45
CA LYS A 95 -2.24 5.68 23.34
C LYS A 95 -3.49 6.13 22.58
N THR A 96 -3.34 6.79 21.43
CA THR A 96 -4.47 7.32 20.65
C THR A 96 -4.21 7.13 19.16
N LYS A 97 -5.29 6.95 18.37
CA LYS A 97 -5.23 6.94 16.90
C LYS A 97 -4.58 8.22 16.37
N LYS A 98 -4.94 9.37 16.97
CA LYS A 98 -4.37 10.67 16.61
C LYS A 98 -2.84 10.66 16.68
N ALA A 99 -2.26 10.09 17.73
CA ALA A 99 -0.81 10.00 17.85
C ALA A 99 -0.18 9.12 16.76
N MET A 100 -0.82 8.00 16.42
CA MET A 100 -0.32 7.10 15.38
C MET A 100 -0.38 7.71 13.98
N PHE A 101 -1.47 8.42 13.68
CA PHE A 101 -1.74 8.90 12.33
C PHE A 101 -1.24 10.31 12.03
N LYS A 102 -1.04 11.18 13.04
CA LYS A 102 -0.79 12.63 12.84
C LYS A 102 0.28 12.96 11.79
N ASN A 103 1.35 12.17 11.70
CA ASN A 103 2.46 12.39 10.75
C ASN A 103 2.62 11.20 9.78
N MET A 104 1.56 10.42 9.58
CA MET A 104 1.63 9.22 8.77
C MET A 104 1.58 9.58 7.29
N LYS A 105 2.69 9.32 6.59
CA LYS A 105 2.81 9.39 5.14
C LYS A 105 2.31 8.11 4.49
N SER A 106 1.74 8.24 3.30
CA SER A 106 1.26 7.12 2.50
C SER A 106 1.78 7.21 1.07
N CYS A 107 2.17 6.06 0.52
CA CYS A 107 2.43 5.89 -0.90
C CYS A 107 1.65 4.67 -1.39
N GLU A 108 1.18 4.73 -2.63
CA GLU A 108 0.71 3.56 -3.36
C GLU A 108 1.84 3.01 -4.23
N VAL A 109 1.91 1.70 -4.37
CA VAL A 109 2.90 1.03 -5.22
C VAL A 109 2.14 0.12 -6.19
N GLU A 110 2.31 0.40 -7.47
CA GLU A 110 1.77 -0.41 -8.55
C GLU A 110 2.91 -1.02 -9.34
N LYS A 111 2.68 -2.22 -9.89
CA LYS A 111 3.64 -2.90 -10.75
C LYS A 111 2.92 -3.51 -11.95
N ASP A 112 3.47 -3.26 -13.13
CA ASP A 112 3.11 -3.96 -14.36
C ASP A 112 4.34 -4.70 -14.94
N GLU A 113 4.23 -5.18 -16.18
CA GLU A 113 5.31 -5.91 -16.84
C GLU A 113 6.56 -5.06 -17.11
N ARG A 114 6.45 -3.73 -17.14
CA ARG A 114 7.51 -2.80 -17.57
C ARG A 114 8.05 -1.97 -16.44
N SER A 115 7.21 -1.61 -15.48
CA SER A 115 7.53 -0.61 -14.47
C SER A 115 6.96 -0.92 -13.09
N ILE A 116 7.60 -0.35 -12.09
CA ILE A 116 7.06 -0.12 -10.75
C ILE A 116 6.83 1.38 -10.62
N ILE A 117 5.61 1.76 -10.24
CA ILE A 117 5.19 3.14 -10.04
C ILE A 117 4.91 3.33 -8.55
N ILE A 118 5.58 4.29 -7.92
CA ILE A 118 5.38 4.66 -6.52
C ILE A 118 4.80 6.06 -6.46
N ILE A 119 3.56 6.14 -5.99
CA ILE A 119 2.71 7.33 -6.03
C ILE A 119 2.70 7.94 -4.62
N PRO A 120 3.24 9.15 -4.40
CA PRO A 120 3.11 9.85 -3.12
C PRO A 120 1.69 10.39 -2.94
N TRP A 121 1.19 10.34 -1.71
CA TRP A 121 -0.11 10.91 -1.37
C TRP A 121 0.00 12.07 -0.38
N LYS A 122 -0.97 12.98 -0.46
CA LYS A 122 -1.21 14.05 0.50
C LYS A 122 -1.98 13.53 1.71
N HIS A 123 -1.57 13.90 2.92
CA HIS A 123 -2.28 13.59 4.16
C HIS A 123 -3.43 14.59 4.42
N GLU A 124 -4.56 14.37 3.76
CA GLU A 124 -5.73 15.27 3.75
C GLU A 124 -6.45 15.38 5.10
N LYS A 125 -6.68 14.24 5.77
CA LYS A 125 -7.29 14.16 7.10
C LYS A 125 -6.58 13.09 7.91
N LEU A 126 -6.85 13.04 9.21
CA LEU A 126 -6.17 12.12 10.13
C LEU A 126 -6.06 10.68 9.59
N GLU A 127 -7.14 10.11 9.06
CA GLU A 127 -7.18 8.73 8.54
C GLU A 127 -7.49 8.72 7.03
N ALA A 128 -7.25 9.82 6.30
CA ALA A 128 -7.51 9.92 4.87
C ALA A 128 -6.38 10.62 4.12
N TRP A 129 -6.01 10.04 2.98
CA TRP A 129 -5.04 10.59 2.06
C TRP A 129 -5.71 10.84 0.70
N SER A 130 -5.19 11.79 -0.08
CA SER A 130 -5.65 12.08 -1.43
C SER A 130 -4.47 12.35 -2.37
N LEU A 131 -4.75 12.44 -3.67
CA LEU A 131 -3.80 12.89 -4.69
C LEU A 131 -3.82 14.41 -4.90
N ASP A 132 -4.59 15.15 -4.10
CA ASP A 132 -4.74 16.60 -4.29
C ASP A 132 -3.40 17.30 -4.09
N GLY A 133 -2.98 18.10 -5.07
CA GLY A 133 -1.69 18.78 -5.05
C GLY A 133 -0.51 17.93 -5.55
N HIS A 134 -0.74 16.67 -5.95
CA HIS A 134 0.20 15.87 -6.71
C HIS A 134 -0.16 15.83 -8.20
N SER A 135 0.88 15.70 -9.01
CA SER A 135 0.83 15.48 -10.45
C SER A 135 1.53 14.16 -10.80
N GLU A 136 1.35 13.67 -12.02
CA GLU A 136 2.07 12.47 -12.49
C GLU A 136 3.60 12.62 -12.40
N GLY A 137 4.12 13.85 -12.48
CA GLY A 137 5.55 14.15 -12.33
C GLY A 137 6.08 13.91 -10.91
N ASP A 138 5.20 13.82 -9.91
CA ASP A 138 5.58 13.52 -8.53
C ASP A 138 5.75 12.01 -8.29
N ASN A 139 5.27 11.16 -9.20
CA ASN A 139 5.47 9.72 -9.12
C ASN A 139 6.95 9.36 -9.29
N VAL A 140 7.37 8.28 -8.63
CA VAL A 140 8.68 7.66 -8.88
C VAL A 140 8.44 6.41 -9.73
N VAL A 141 8.94 6.42 -10.96
CA VAL A 141 8.78 5.32 -11.91
C VAL A 141 10.15 4.70 -12.16
N ILE A 142 10.25 3.38 -11.95
CA ILE A 142 11.47 2.59 -12.17
C ILE A 142 11.15 1.33 -12.99
N PRO A 143 12.13 0.72 -13.67
CA PRO A 143 11.93 -0.55 -14.38
C PRO A 143 11.40 -1.68 -13.49
N ALA A 144 10.56 -2.57 -14.04
CA ALA A 144 9.96 -3.69 -13.29
C ALA A 144 10.97 -4.75 -12.80
N ASP A 145 12.16 -4.79 -13.40
CA ASP A 145 13.30 -5.66 -13.07
C ASP A 145 14.34 -4.98 -12.16
N SER A 146 14.04 -3.78 -11.64
CA SER A 146 14.88 -3.10 -10.66
C SER A 146 15.18 -3.98 -9.45
N SER A 147 16.39 -3.87 -8.92
CA SER A 147 16.81 -4.57 -7.71
C SER A 147 16.01 -4.11 -6.48
N ALA A 148 16.01 -4.94 -5.43
CA ALA A 148 15.37 -4.57 -4.17
C ALA A 148 15.92 -3.24 -3.61
N GLU A 149 17.24 -3.02 -3.69
CA GLU A 149 17.85 -1.78 -3.24
C GLU A 149 17.32 -0.55 -4.00
N GLU A 150 17.25 -0.62 -5.34
CA GLU A 150 16.70 0.46 -6.18
C GLU A 150 15.23 0.75 -5.87
N ILE A 151 14.42 -0.29 -5.63
CA ILE A 151 13.02 -0.16 -5.21
C ILE A 151 12.92 0.55 -3.86
N GLY A 152 13.77 0.20 -2.90
CA GLY A 152 13.81 0.87 -1.60
C GLY A 152 14.22 2.33 -1.70
N VAL A 153 15.22 2.64 -2.52
CA VAL A 153 15.62 4.03 -2.82
C VAL A 153 14.47 4.81 -3.44
N ALA A 154 13.79 4.24 -4.43
CA ALA A 154 12.63 4.84 -5.07
C ALA A 154 11.48 5.09 -4.08
N ALA A 155 11.20 4.12 -3.20
CA ALA A 155 10.16 4.24 -2.18
C ALA A 155 10.45 5.37 -1.19
N ARG A 156 11.71 5.52 -0.77
CA ARG A 156 12.14 6.62 0.10
C ARG A 156 12.03 7.97 -0.59
N LEU A 157 12.38 8.04 -1.88
CA LEU A 157 12.18 9.25 -2.67
C LEU A 157 10.70 9.63 -2.76
N ALA A 158 9.81 8.68 -3.04
CA ALA A 158 8.37 8.95 -3.06
C ALA A 158 7.85 9.40 -1.69
N LEU A 159 8.25 8.74 -0.60
CA LEU A 159 7.90 9.17 0.77
C LEU A 159 8.39 10.59 1.10
N SER A 160 9.50 11.03 0.51
CA SER A 160 9.97 12.41 0.66
C SER A 160 9.08 13.44 -0.05
N ARG A 161 8.31 13.00 -1.06
CA ARG A 161 7.39 13.83 -1.85
C ARG A 161 5.99 13.92 -1.25
N CYS A 162 5.60 13.05 -0.30
CA CYS A 162 4.31 13.17 0.40
C CYS A 162 4.17 14.53 1.11
N ILE A 163 2.99 15.13 1.03
CA ILE A 163 2.64 16.44 1.62
C ILE A 163 1.50 16.37 2.65
#